data_AF-A0A7J9QPM7-F1
#
_entry.id   AF-A0A7J9QPM7-F1
#
_cell.length_a   1.000
_cell.length_b   1.000
_cell.length_c   1.000
_cell.angle_alpha   90.00
_cell.angle_beta   90.00
_cell.angle_gamma   90.00
#
_symmetry.space_group_name_H-M   'P 1'
#
loop_
_entity.id
_entity.type
_entity.pdbx_description
1 polymer ?
#
loop_
_entity_poly.entity_id
_entity_poly.type
_entity_poly.pdbx_seq_one_letter_code
_entity_poly.pdbx_strand_id
1 'polypeptide(L)' 'MINMVDENFEEEEIEESPQETFDVVYSCLRCGTNVSNTELSRLPEIKCICGFRVFTKVRPPVVKTVKAI' A
#
# COMPACT_ATOMS: atom_id res chain seq x y z
N MET A 1 12.01 -24.02 44.92
CA MET A 1 10.90 -23.08 45.20
C MET A 1 11.44 -21.67 45.10
N ILE A 2 11.38 -21.09 43.90
CA ILE A 2 11.38 -19.64 43.69
C ILE A 2 10.22 -19.42 42.72
N ASN A 3 9.20 -18.71 43.21
CA ASN A 3 8.08 -18.25 42.41
C ASN A 3 8.49 -16.92 41.79
N MET A 4 8.34 -16.78 40.49
CA MET A 4 8.46 -15.52 39.75
C MET A 4 7.23 -15.50 38.83
N VAL A 5 6.10 -15.05 39.38
CA VAL A 5 5.42 -13.82 38.98
C VAL A 5 5.05 -13.88 37.50
N ASP A 6 3.82 -14.35 37.30
CA ASP A 6 3.02 -14.23 36.10
C ASP A 6 3.02 -12.78 35.59
N GLU A 7 3.70 -12.53 34.47
CA GLU A 7 3.39 -11.39 33.63
C GLU A 7 2.24 -11.79 32.72
N ASN A 8 1.05 -11.39 33.16
CA ASN A 8 -0.19 -11.39 32.39
C ASN A 8 0.00 -10.46 31.18
N PHE A 9 0.49 -11.03 30.07
CA PHE A 9 0.48 -10.38 28.76
C PHE A 9 -0.99 -10.38 28.32
N GLU A 10 -1.66 -9.25 28.57
CA GLU A 10 -2.98 -8.99 28.01
C GLU A 10 -2.85 -9.03 26.47
N GLU A 11 -3.32 -10.12 25.87
CA GLU A 11 -3.50 -10.25 24.43
C GLU A 11 -4.61 -9.26 24.04
N GLU A 12 -4.24 -8.03 23.69
CA GLU A 12 -5.14 -7.08 23.06
C GLU A 12 -5.57 -7.66 21.70
N GLU A 13 -6.79 -8.21 21.63
CA GLU A 13 -7.44 -8.62 20.39
C GLU A 13 -7.69 -7.37 19.52
N ILE A 14 -6.81 -7.13 18.55
CA ILE A 14 -6.98 -6.06 17.58
C ILE A 14 -8.07 -6.50 16.59
N GLU A 15 -9.29 -5.97 16.75
CA GLU A 15 -10.37 -6.14 15.79
C GLU A 15 -9.97 -5.54 14.42
N GLU A 16 -9.56 -6.39 13.49
CA GLU A 16 -9.21 -6.00 12.12
C GLU A 16 -10.48 -5.58 11.35
N SER A 17 -10.82 -4.29 11.43
CA SER A 17 -11.79 -3.70 10.51
C SER A 17 -11.32 -3.92 9.05
N PRO A 18 -12.21 -4.34 8.12
CA PRO A 18 -11.83 -4.58 6.74
C PRO A 18 -11.38 -3.26 6.08
N GLN A 19 -10.07 -3.12 5.88
CA GLN A 19 -9.50 -1.99 5.17
C GLN A 19 -9.97 -2.06 3.71
N GLU A 20 -10.79 -1.10 3.28
CA GLU A 20 -11.17 -0.96 1.88
C GLU A 20 -9.91 -0.76 1.03
N THR A 21 -9.50 -1.82 0.33
CA THR A 21 -8.30 -1.81 -0.51
C THR A 21 -8.67 -1.22 -1.87
N PHE A 22 -8.51 0.10 -2.00
CA PHE A 22 -8.64 0.74 -3.30
C PHE A 22 -7.50 0.32 -4.24
N ASP A 23 -7.84 -0.09 -5.46
CA ASP A 23 -6.86 -0.39 -6.50
C ASP A 23 -6.09 0.87 -6.91
N VAL A 24 -4.89 1.01 -6.36
CA VAL A 24 -3.97 2.09 -6.72
C VAL A 24 -3.23 1.73 -8.01
N VAL A 25 -3.40 2.57 -9.03
CA VAL A 25 -2.69 2.48 -10.30
C VAL A 25 -1.47 3.41 -10.29
N TYR A 26 -0.35 2.87 -10.73
CA TYR A 26 0.91 3.59 -10.93
C TYR A 26 1.25 3.66 -12.41
N SER A 27 1.96 4.70 -12.84
CA SER A 27 2.47 4.83 -14.20
C SER A 27 4.01 4.89 -14.21
N CYS A 28 4.63 4.15 -15.11
CA CYS A 28 6.09 4.18 -15.26
C CYS A 28 6.53 5.52 -15.88
N LEU A 29 7.52 6.18 -15.29
CA LEU A 29 7.97 7.50 -15.75
C LEU A 29 8.72 7.45 -17.10
N ARG A 30 9.23 6.27 -17.51
CA ARG A 30 9.97 6.11 -18.77
C ARG A 30 9.09 5.69 -19.96
N CYS A 31 8.24 4.68 -19.78
CA CYS A 31 7.41 4.13 -20.87
C CYS A 31 5.90 4.44 -20.73
N GLY A 32 5.47 5.05 -19.62
CA GLY A 32 4.07 5.42 -19.40
C GLY A 32 3.14 4.24 -19.12
N THR A 33 3.64 3.01 -18.99
CA THR A 33 2.81 1.83 -18.72
C THR A 33 2.14 1.95 -17.36
N ASN A 34 0.81 1.76 -17.33
CA ASN A 34 0.04 1.70 -16.10
C ASN A 34 0.13 0.30 -15.49
N VAL A 35 0.47 0.22 -14.21
CA VAL A 35 0.66 -1.02 -13.45
C VAL A 35 -0.03 -0.87 -12.10
N SER A 36 -0.70 -1.92 -11.64
CA SER A 36 -1.42 -1.93 -10.36
C SER A 36 -0.49 -2.28 -9.19
N ASN A 37 -0.87 -1.92 -7.96
CA ASN A 37 -0.10 -2.30 -6.77
C ASN A 37 0.03 -3.82 -6.63
N THR A 38 -1.04 -4.56 -6.94
CA THR A 38 -1.08 -6.02 -6.83
C THR A 38 -0.08 -6.71 -7.78
N GLU A 39 0.14 -6.15 -8.97
CA GLU A 39 1.16 -6.64 -9.90
C GLU A 39 2.59 -6.37 -9.40
N LEU A 40 2.81 -5.22 -8.78
CA LEU A 40 4.12 -4.84 -8.23
C LEU A 40 4.47 -5.66 -6.98
N SER A 41 3.49 -6.03 -6.15
CA SER A 41 3.70 -6.89 -4.97
C SER A 41 4.00 -8.35 -5.31
N ARG A 42 3.63 -8.82 -6.51
CA ARG A 42 3.93 -10.19 -6.97
C ARG A 42 5.39 -10.36 -7.40
N LEU A 43 6.05 -9.26 -7.76
CA LEU A 43 7.44 -9.27 -8.21
C LEU A 43 8.37 -9.12 -7.00
N PRO A 44 9.51 -9.83 -6.95
CA PRO A 44 10.48 -9.71 -5.86
C PRO A 44 11.18 -8.34 -5.82
N GLU A 45 11.16 -7.60 -6.94
CA GLU A 45 11.63 -6.22 -7.02
C GLU A 45 10.62 -5.37 -7.79
N ILE A 46 10.41 -4.13 -7.33
CA ILE A 46 9.53 -3.17 -7.98
C ILE A 46 10.19 -2.63 -9.26
N LYS A 47 9.82 -3.21 -10.41
CA LYS A 47 10.36 -2.89 -11.72
C LYS A 47 9.24 -2.86 -12.76
N CYS A 48 9.35 -1.95 -13.71
CA CYS A 48 8.51 -1.96 -14.90
C CYS A 48 9.06 -2.99 -15.91
N ILE A 49 8.23 -3.42 -16.85
CA ILE A 49 8.63 -4.27 -18.00
C ILE A 49 9.77 -3.67 -18.83
N CYS A 50 9.97 -2.34 -18.77
CA CYS A 50 11.07 -1.64 -19.43
C CYS A 50 12.37 -1.60 -18.60
N GLY A 51 12.40 -2.21 -17.41
CA GLY A 51 13.54 -2.23 -16.48
C GLY A 51 13.68 -0.98 -15.60
N PHE A 52 12.83 0.03 -15.79
CA PHE A 52 12.83 1.26 -14.98
C PHE A 52 12.12 1.04 -13.64
N ARG A 53 12.60 1.71 -12.57
CA ARG A 53 12.13 1.49 -11.18
C ARG A 53 11.30 2.64 -10.59
N VAL A 54 11.17 3.76 -11.31
CA VAL A 54 10.44 4.93 -10.82
C VAL A 54 9.05 4.95 -11.43
N PHE A 55 8.05 4.99 -10.55
CA PHE A 55 6.64 5.05 -10.88
C PHE A 55 6.00 6.28 -10.23
N THR A 56 5.04 6.90 -10.91
CA THR A 56 4.21 7.97 -10.36
C THR A 56 2.80 7.43 -10.08
N LYS A 57 2.18 7.87 -8.99
CA LYS A 57 0.81 7.44 -8.67
C LYS A 57 -0.17 8.20 -9.57
N VAL A 58 -1.03 7.47 -10.27
CA VAL A 58 -2.07 8.07 -11.11
C VAL A 58 -3.12 8.72 -10.21
N ARG A 59 -3.59 9.91 -10.59
CA ARG A 59 -4.64 10.63 -9.85
C ARG A 59 -5.91 9.76 -9.83
N PRO A 60 -6.49 9.48 -8.66
CA PRO A 60 -7.76 8.77 -8.57
C PRO A 60 -8.87 9.53 -9.33
N PRO A 61 -9.86 8.84 -9.91
CA PRO A 61 -10.97 9.47 -10.63
C PRO A 61 -11.92 10.27 -9.72
N VAL A 62 -11.66 10.31 -8.41
CA VAL A 62 -12.45 11.08 -7.44
C VAL A 62 -12.25 12.58 -7.69
N VAL A 63 -13.37 13.25 -7.99
CA VAL A 63 -13.41 14.70 -8.19
C VAL A 63 -13.06 15.39 -6.87
N LYS A 64 -12.02 16.22 -6.91
CA LYS A 64 -11.65 17.09 -5.78
C LYS A 64 -12.15 18.49 -6.07
N THR A 65 -13.00 19.03 -5.20
CA THR A 65 -13.43 20.43 -5.27
C THR A 65 -12.36 21.31 -4.64
N VAL A 66 -12.02 22.42 -5.31
CA VAL A 66 -11.07 23.42 -4.83
C VAL A 66 -11.82 24.74 -4.80
N LYS A 67 -11.82 25.43 -3.65
CA LYS A 67 -12.42 26.77 -3.56
C LYS A 67 -11.60 27.74 -4.43
N ALA A 68 -12.28 28.51 -5.27
CA ALA A 68 -11.68 29.66 -5.91
C ALA A 68 -11.44 30.76 -4.86
N ILE A 69 -10.32 31.50 -4.97
CA ILE A 69 -9.96 32.64 -4.12
C ILE A 69 -11.12 33.65 -4.08
#